data_AF-A0A6J4NX22-F1
#
_entry.id   AF-A0A6J4NX22-F1
#
_cell.length_a   1.000
_cell.length_b   1.000
_cell.length_c   1.000
_cell.angle_alpha   90.00
_cell.angle_beta   90.00
_cell.angle_gamma   90.00
#
_symmetry.space_group_name_H-M   'P 1'
#
loop_
_entity.id
_entity.type
_entity.pdbx_description
1 polymer ?
#
loop_
_entity_poly.entity_id
_entity_poly.type
_entity_poly.pdbx_seq_one_letter_code
_entity_poly.pdbx_strand_id
1 'polypeptide(L)'
;MSRPPLGPNVIAKYDRELRAVDGIGLADVEMDSVLTLVLGYVGGVARGAVEASQAERRTGKTDDEWWEANAPLLEKVFDAERYPTAARVGAAAGEALQAAYAPERAFKFGLERVLDGIKALIRARSAHLKEP
;
A
#
# COMPACT_ATOMS: atom_id res chain seq x y z
N MET A 1 -11.70 7.40 -8.98
CA MET A 1 -12.77 6.68 -8.26
C MET A 1 -14.00 6.64 -9.14
N SER A 2 -14.56 5.46 -9.40
CA SER A 2 -15.88 5.35 -10.04
C SER A 2 -16.98 5.73 -9.04
N ARG A 3 -18.15 6.14 -9.54
CA ARG A 3 -19.33 6.37 -8.69
C ARG A 3 -19.78 5.01 -8.13
N PRO A 4 -19.81 4.81 -6.80
CA PRO A 4 -20.14 3.51 -6.24
C PRO A 4 -21.62 3.17 -6.50
N PRO A 5 -21.95 1.88 -6.70
CA PRO A 5 -23.34 1.46 -6.77
C PRO A 5 -24.02 1.72 -5.41
N LEU A 6 -25.14 2.44 -5.42
CA LEU A 6 -25.88 2.82 -4.22
C LEU A 6 -26.86 1.70 -3.82
N GLY A 7 -26.31 0.56 -3.40
CA GLY A 7 -27.08 -0.61 -2.96
C GLY A 7 -26.96 -0.88 -1.46
N PRO A 8 -27.91 -1.63 -0.86
CA PRO A 8 -27.95 -1.90 0.57
C PRO A 8 -26.67 -2.56 1.10
N ASN A 9 -26.05 -3.44 0.32
CA ASN A 9 -24.79 -4.09 0.72
C ASN A 9 -23.61 -3.11 0.80
N VAL A 10 -23.57 -2.09 -0.06
CA VAL A 10 -22.51 -1.07 -0.04
C VAL A 10 -22.68 -0.17 1.19
N ILE A 11 -23.92 0.20 1.51
CA ILE A 11 -24.25 0.99 2.70
C ILE A 11 -23.91 0.18 3.96
N ALA A 12 -24.32 -1.09 4.03
CA ALA A 12 -24.03 -1.96 5.17
C ALA A 12 -22.51 -2.18 5.37
N LYS A 13 -21.74 -2.28 4.29
CA LYS A 13 -20.27 -2.32 4.35
C LYS A 13 -19.70 -1.03 4.91
N TYR A 14 -20.11 0.13 4.38
CA TYR A 14 -19.63 1.44 4.82
C TYR A 14 -19.90 1.67 6.31
N ASP A 15 -21.14 1.41 6.76
CA ASP A 15 -21.53 1.50 8.16
C ASP A 15 -20.70 0.57 9.07
N ARG A 16 -20.47 -0.68 8.65
CA ARG A 16 -19.60 -1.62 9.38
C ARG A 16 -18.15 -1.13 9.47
N GLU A 17 -17.62 -0.54 8.41
CA GLU A 17 -16.25 -0.03 8.36
C GLU A 17 -16.06 1.22 9.22
N LEU A 18 -17.02 2.15 9.20
CA LEU A 18 -17.01 3.33 10.08
C LEU A 18 -17.02 2.93 11.56
N ARG A 19 -17.82 1.92 11.94
CA ARG A 19 -17.85 1.41 13.32
C ARG A 19 -16.50 0.91 13.84
N ALA A 20 -15.56 0.55 12.95
CA ALA A 20 -14.23 0.13 13.38
C ALA A 20 -13.38 1.28 13.94
N VAL A 21 -13.72 2.53 13.61
CA VAL A 21 -12.99 3.74 14.04
C VAL A 21 -13.87 4.73 14.79
N ASP A 22 -15.10 4.34 15.12
CA ASP A 22 -16.02 5.14 15.92
C ASP A 22 -15.58 5.17 17.39
N GLY A 23 -15.79 6.30 18.05
CA GLY A 23 -15.54 6.48 19.49
C GLY A 23 -14.05 6.55 19.91
N ILE A 24 -13.10 6.58 18.96
CA ILE A 24 -11.65 6.65 19.27
C ILE A 24 -11.08 8.07 19.27
N GLY A 25 -11.94 9.10 19.21
CA GLY A 25 -11.54 10.51 19.26
C GLY A 25 -11.32 11.17 17.90
N LEU A 26 -11.84 10.58 16.82
CA LEU A 26 -11.94 11.19 15.49
C LEU A 26 -13.29 11.90 15.35
N ALA A 27 -13.32 13.04 14.66
CA ALA A 27 -14.57 13.64 14.19
C ALA A 27 -15.12 12.89 12.96
N ASP A 28 -16.42 13.00 12.68
CA ASP A 28 -17.09 12.26 11.59
C ASP A 28 -16.39 12.39 10.23
N VAL A 29 -15.95 13.60 9.86
CA VAL A 29 -15.22 13.85 8.60
C VAL A 29 -13.84 13.18 8.60
N GLU A 30 -13.19 13.11 9.77
CA GLU A 30 -11.92 12.40 9.92
C GLU A 30 -12.11 10.89 9.84
N MET A 31 -13.21 10.34 10.38
CA MET A 31 -13.55 8.92 10.23
C MET A 31 -13.68 8.53 8.76
N ASP A 32 -14.43 9.31 7.97
CA ASP A 32 -14.58 9.07 6.53
C ASP A 32 -13.25 9.20 5.76
N SER A 33 -12.43 10.18 6.14
CA SER A 33 -11.09 10.40 5.56
C SER A 33 -10.13 9.25 5.87
N VAL A 34 -10.14 8.76 7.12
CA VAL A 34 -9.35 7.61 7.59
C VAL A 34 -9.77 6.34 6.86
N LEU A 35 -11.08 6.10 6.72
CA LEU A 35 -11.60 4.96 5.98
C LEU A 35 -11.15 5.02 4.52
N THR A 36 -11.29 6.18 3.88
CA THR A 36 -10.86 6.40 2.50
C THR A 36 -9.36 6.16 2.32
N LEU A 37 -8.52 6.63 3.25
CA LEU A 37 -7.07 6.42 3.24
C LEU A 37 -6.70 4.93 3.30
N VAL A 38 -7.27 4.20 4.26
CA VAL A 38 -6.99 2.78 4.46
C VAL A 38 -7.47 1.96 3.26
N LEU A 39 -8.70 2.18 2.79
CA LEU A 39 -9.22 1.48 1.61
C LEU A 39 -8.43 1.81 0.34
N GLY A 40 -7.98 3.06 0.19
CA GLY A 40 -7.12 3.48 -0.92
C GLY A 40 -5.80 2.72 -0.93
N TYR A 41 -5.16 2.60 0.23
CA TYR A 41 -3.92 1.83 0.38
C TYR A 41 -4.13 0.34 0.06
N VAL A 42 -5.09 -0.31 0.74
CA VAL A 42 -5.38 -1.75 0.55
C VAL A 42 -5.77 -2.04 -0.90
N GLY A 43 -6.63 -1.20 -1.48
CA GLY A 43 -7.06 -1.33 -2.87
C GLY A 43 -5.93 -1.11 -3.88
N GLY A 44 -4.97 -0.24 -3.58
CA GLY A 44 -3.77 -0.04 -4.41
C GLY A 44 -2.88 -1.29 -4.44
N VAL A 45 -2.58 -1.85 -3.27
CA VAL A 45 -1.77 -3.08 -3.17
C VAL A 45 -2.47 -4.27 -3.82
N ALA A 46 -3.77 -4.44 -3.55
CA ALA A 46 -4.56 -5.52 -4.15
C ALA A 46 -4.62 -5.41 -5.68
N ARG A 47 -4.72 -4.18 -6.22
CA ARG A 47 -4.67 -3.96 -7.68
C ARG A 47 -3.33 -4.40 -8.26
N GLY A 48 -2.22 -4.06 -7.62
CA GLY A 48 -0.89 -4.49 -8.06
C GLY A 48 -0.75 -6.02 -8.12
N ALA A 49 -1.24 -6.74 -7.11
CA ALA A 49 -1.24 -8.20 -7.10
C ALA A 49 -2.09 -8.80 -8.23
N VAL A 50 -3.25 -8.20 -8.53
CA VAL A 50 -4.09 -8.62 -9.66
C VAL A 50 -3.40 -8.33 -10.99
N GLU A 51 -2.75 -7.19 -11.14
CA GLU A 51 -2.01 -6.81 -12.35
C GLU A 51 -0.84 -7.78 -12.63
N ALA A 52 -0.08 -8.16 -11.59
CA ALA A 52 0.98 -9.16 -11.69
C ALA A 52 0.41 -10.52 -12.16
N SER A 53 -0.62 -11.05 -11.48
CA SER A 53 -1.25 -12.32 -11.88
C SER A 53 -1.83 -12.28 -13.31
N GLN A 54 -2.37 -11.13 -13.73
CA GLN A 54 -2.83 -10.96 -15.11
C GLN A 54 -1.68 -10.90 -16.11
N ALA A 55 -0.54 -10.31 -15.76
CA ALA A 55 0.66 -10.31 -16.59
C ALA A 55 1.13 -11.75 -16.82
N GLU A 56 1.27 -12.54 -15.76
CA GLU A 56 1.66 -13.95 -15.85
C GLU A 56 0.72 -14.76 -16.75
N ARG A 57 -0.60 -14.59 -16.58
CA ARG A 57 -1.60 -15.28 -17.43
C ARG A 57 -1.51 -14.91 -18.90
N ARG A 58 -1.13 -13.66 -19.21
CA ARG A 58 -1.02 -13.17 -20.60
C ARG A 58 0.29 -13.57 -21.25
N THR A 59 1.39 -13.55 -20.51
CA THR A 59 2.75 -13.77 -21.04
C THR A 59 3.21 -15.22 -20.91
N GLY A 60 2.59 -15.98 -20.01
CA GLY A 60 3.05 -17.31 -19.61
C GLY A 60 4.34 -17.30 -18.78
N LYS A 61 4.77 -16.13 -18.28
CA LYS A 61 5.98 -15.97 -17.48
C LYS A 61 5.65 -15.48 -16.09
N THR A 62 6.23 -16.10 -15.06
CA THR A 62 6.18 -15.57 -13.69
C THR A 62 6.98 -14.27 -13.58
N ASP A 63 6.79 -13.53 -12.48
CA ASP A 63 7.60 -12.33 -12.20
C ASP A 63 9.09 -12.67 -12.10
N ASP A 64 9.46 -13.79 -11.48
CA ASP A 64 10.86 -14.22 -11.35
C ASP A 64 11.47 -14.56 -12.72
N GLU A 65 10.75 -15.30 -13.56
CA GLU A 65 11.19 -15.62 -14.93
C GLU A 65 11.32 -14.36 -15.79
N TRP A 66 10.44 -13.38 -15.57
CA TRP A 66 10.54 -12.08 -16.24
C TRP A 66 11.81 -11.34 -15.77
N TRP A 67 12.09 -11.29 -14.47
CA TRP A 67 13.30 -10.64 -13.96
C TRP A 67 14.58 -11.32 -14.43
N GLU A 68 14.65 -12.64 -14.39
CA GLU A 68 15.80 -13.41 -14.88
C GLU A 68 16.05 -13.15 -16.38
N ALA A 69 14.99 -13.18 -17.20
CA ALA A 69 15.09 -12.92 -18.63
C ALA A 69 15.53 -11.48 -18.97
N ASN A 70 15.24 -10.51 -18.09
CA ASN A 70 15.51 -9.09 -18.32
C ASN A 70 16.75 -8.57 -17.56
N ALA A 71 17.36 -9.34 -16.66
CA ALA A 71 18.55 -8.92 -15.92
C ALA A 71 19.70 -8.44 -16.84
N PRO A 72 20.04 -9.12 -17.95
CA PRO A 72 21.10 -8.65 -18.86
C PRO A 72 20.76 -7.34 -19.58
N LEU A 73 19.47 -7.04 -19.77
CA LEU A 73 19.04 -5.76 -20.31
C LEU A 73 19.18 -4.67 -19.25
N LEU A 74 18.77 -4.95 -18.01
CA LEU A 74 18.91 -4.03 -16.90
C LEU A 74 20.38 -3.62 -16.70
N GLU A 75 21.32 -4.57 -16.73
CA GLU A 75 22.76 -4.29 -16.62
C GLU A 75 23.28 -3.35 -17.71
N LYS A 76 22.73 -3.40 -18.93
CA LYS A 76 23.15 -2.52 -20.04
C LYS A 76 22.64 -1.09 -19.90
N VAL A 77 21.49 -0.91 -19.24
CA VAL A 77 20.81 0.40 -19.17
C VAL A 77 20.96 1.06 -17.80
N PHE A 78 21.36 0.30 -16.78
CA PHE A 78 21.51 0.79 -15.41
C PHE A 78 22.94 1.23 -15.14
N ASP A 79 23.11 2.53 -14.92
CA ASP A 79 24.38 3.16 -14.55
C ASP A 79 24.38 3.49 -13.05
N ALA A 80 25.21 2.80 -12.28
CA ALA A 80 25.30 2.98 -10.84
C ALA A 80 25.96 4.30 -10.42
N GLU A 81 26.83 4.87 -11.25
CA GLU A 81 27.44 6.19 -10.99
C GLU A 81 26.39 7.29 -11.19
N ARG A 82 25.53 7.12 -12.18
CA ARG A 82 24.41 8.04 -12.45
C ARG A 82 23.25 7.87 -11.47
N TYR A 83 22.99 6.66 -10.97
CA TYR A 83 21.88 6.33 -10.08
C TYR A 83 22.34 5.66 -8.76
N PRO A 84 23.20 6.31 -7.96
CA PRO A 84 23.86 5.67 -6.81
C PRO A 84 22.88 5.24 -5.72
N THR A 85 21.81 6.01 -5.49
CA THR A 85 20.77 5.64 -4.52
C THR A 85 19.99 4.41 -4.97
N ALA A 86 19.63 4.35 -6.26
CA ALA A 86 18.91 3.21 -6.80
C ALA A 86 19.78 1.94 -6.77
N ALA A 87 21.07 2.06 -7.06
CA ALA A 87 22.01 0.96 -7.01
C ALA A 87 22.10 0.39 -5.59
N ARG A 88 22.34 1.27 -4.59
CA ARG A 88 22.43 0.88 -3.18
C ARG A 88 21.13 0.28 -2.65
N VAL A 89 19.99 0.90 -2.94
CA VAL A 89 18.69 0.44 -2.44
C VAL A 89 18.25 -0.84 -3.13
N GLY A 90 18.41 -0.94 -4.45
CA GLY A 90 18.08 -2.13 -5.23
C GLY A 90 18.89 -3.35 -4.80
N ALA A 91 20.21 -3.19 -4.63
CA ALA A 91 21.06 -4.27 -4.12
C ALA A 91 20.64 -4.71 -2.70
N ALA A 92 20.40 -3.76 -1.79
CA ALA A 92 19.98 -4.09 -0.43
C ALA A 92 18.59 -4.76 -0.38
N ALA A 93 17.66 -4.32 -1.22
CA ALA A 93 16.32 -4.91 -1.31
C ALA A 93 16.37 -6.32 -1.92
N GLY A 94 17.11 -6.51 -3.02
CA GLY A 94 17.29 -7.83 -3.65
C GLY A 94 17.91 -8.83 -2.69
N GLU A 95 18.96 -8.44 -1.96
CA GLU A 95 19.60 -9.29 -0.95
C GLU A 95 18.66 -9.64 0.20
N ALA A 96 17.90 -8.66 0.73
CA ALA A 96 17.02 -8.88 1.87
C ALA A 96 15.76 -9.70 1.52
N LEU A 97 15.27 -9.59 0.29
CA LEU A 97 14.02 -10.20 -0.14
C LEU A 97 14.21 -11.50 -0.91
N GLN A 98 15.43 -11.75 -1.43
CA GLN A 98 15.73 -12.85 -2.36
C GLN A 98 14.76 -12.89 -3.55
N ALA A 99 14.24 -11.71 -3.92
CA ALA A 99 13.26 -11.49 -4.97
C ALA A 99 13.33 -10.00 -5.36
N ALA A 100 12.92 -9.69 -6.60
CA ALA A 100 12.83 -8.30 -7.04
C ALA A 100 11.72 -7.52 -6.32
N TYR A 101 10.68 -8.21 -5.84
CA TYR A 101 9.57 -7.63 -5.11
C TYR A 101 8.94 -8.63 -4.13
N ALA A 102 8.44 -8.14 -2.99
CA ALA A 102 7.79 -8.95 -1.96
C ALA A 102 6.43 -8.33 -1.56
N PRO A 103 5.32 -8.74 -2.20
CA PRO A 103 4.01 -8.09 -2.07
C PRO A 103 3.47 -8.10 -0.65
N GLU A 104 3.55 -9.23 0.07
CA GLU A 104 3.04 -9.34 1.45
C GLU A 104 3.82 -8.45 2.42
N ARG A 105 5.14 -8.33 2.21
CA ARG A 105 5.99 -7.44 3.01
C ARG A 105 5.64 -5.98 2.74
N ALA A 106 5.49 -5.61 1.47
CA ALA A 106 5.10 -4.26 1.07
C ALA A 106 3.73 -3.88 1.65
N PHE A 107 2.77 -4.81 1.62
CA PHE A 107 1.45 -4.67 2.23
C PHE A 107 1.52 -4.43 3.74
N LYS A 108 2.21 -5.30 4.48
CA LYS A 108 2.30 -5.18 5.95
C LYS A 108 3.01 -3.90 6.35
N PHE A 109 4.16 -3.62 5.74
CA PHE A 109 4.94 -2.43 6.06
C PHE A 109 4.12 -1.16 5.82
N GLY A 110 3.50 -1.00 4.65
CA GLY A 110 2.75 0.22 4.35
C GLY A 110 1.48 0.34 5.18
N LEU A 111 0.75 -0.76 5.44
CA LEU A 111 -0.43 -0.73 6.31
C LEU A 111 -0.06 -0.26 7.72
N GLU A 112 1.00 -0.82 8.29
CA GLU A 112 1.46 -0.37 9.60
C GLU A 112 1.82 1.12 9.62
N ARG A 113 2.51 1.63 8.60
CA ARG A 113 2.86 3.07 8.53
C ARG A 113 1.62 3.96 8.39
N VAL A 114 0.61 3.52 7.63
CA VAL A 114 -0.68 4.21 7.53
C VAL A 114 -1.38 4.26 8.89
N LEU A 115 -1.45 3.11 9.58
CA LEU A 115 -2.08 3.02 10.90
C LEU A 115 -1.31 3.81 11.98
N ASP A 116 0.02 3.83 11.91
CA ASP A 116 0.86 4.65 12.80
C ASP A 116 0.58 6.15 12.61
N GLY A 117 0.40 6.61 11.37
CA GLY A 117 -0.01 7.98 11.06
C GLY A 117 -1.38 8.34 11.63
N ILE A 118 -2.37 7.45 11.51
CA ILE A 118 -3.71 7.63 12.09
C ILE A 118 -3.64 7.68 13.62
N LYS A 119 -2.83 6.81 14.22
CA LYS A 119 -2.59 6.81 15.68
C LYS A 119 -1.96 8.11 16.15
N ALA A 120 -1.04 8.70 15.39
CA ALA A 120 -0.45 10.00 15.70
C ALA A 120 -1.49 11.12 15.66
N LEU A 121 -2.38 11.13 14.67
CA LEU A 121 -3.51 12.08 14.59
C LEU A 121 -4.41 12.01 15.84
N ILE A 122 -4.83 10.80 16.22
CA ILE A 122 -5.69 10.57 17.40
C ILE A 122 -5.01 11.08 18.69
N ARG A 123 -3.71 10.82 18.82
CA ARG A 123 -2.92 11.29 19.98
C ARG A 123 -2.85 12.81 20.05
N ALA A 124 -2.62 13.48 18.91
CA ALA A 124 -2.58 14.94 18.85
C ALA A 124 -3.93 15.55 19.28
N ARG A 125 -5.05 15.00 18.81
CA ARG A 125 -6.41 15.42 19.23
C ARG A 125 -6.63 15.25 20.75
N SER A 126 -6.24 14.10 21.28
CA SER A 126 -6.37 13.79 22.71
C SER A 126 -5.52 14.70 23.60
N ALA A 127 -4.40 15.22 23.09
CA ALA A 127 -3.57 16.19 23.80
C ALA A 127 -4.22 17.59 23.79
N HIS A 128 -4.74 18.03 22.64
CA HIS A 128 -5.44 19.32 22.53
C HIS A 128 -6.73 19.41 23.35
N LEU A 129 -7.43 18.29 23.58
CA LEU A 129 -8.60 18.24 24.48
C LEU A 129 -8.23 18.36 25.96
N LYS A 130 -6.95 18.24 26.33
CA LYS A 130 -6.46 18.29 27.73
C LYS A 130 -5.81 19.62 28.11
N GLU A 131 -5.60 20.53 27.16
CA GLU A 131 -5.09 21.88 27.43
C GLU A 131 -6.28 22.86 27.57
N PRO A 132 -6.40 23.59 28.69
CA PRO A 132 -7.49 24.54 28.95
C PRO A 132 -7.36 25.85 28.17
#